data_AF-A0A8K0KLE4-F1
#
_entry.id   AF-A0A8K0KLE4-F1
#
_cell.length_a   1.000
_cell.length_b   1.000
_cell.length_c   1.000
_cell.angle_alpha   90.00
_cell.angle_beta   90.00
_cell.angle_gamma   90.00
#
_symmetry.space_group_name_H-M   'P 1'
#
loop_
_entity.id
_entity.type
_entity.pdbx_description
1 polymer ?
#
loop_
_entity_poly.entity_id
_entity_poly.type
_entity_poly.pdbx_seq_one_letter_code
_entity_poly.pdbx_strand_id
1 'polypeptide(L)'
;MNRAIQVIQGTREIAEVSWFLGAVLFIVLVFHIMASGGNLALLSVSNKTGLLPLAQNLHKILGLTLVASGGTANSLRAAGLPVKDVSELTGAPEMLGGRVKTLHPAVHAGILSRNTASDQADLKKMNYEMIQVVVCNLYPFVDTVSKPGVTIPEAVENIDIGGVTLLRAAAKNYDRVTVICDPTDYDKVMTEMQSSPNKDTSIDTRFFSTSSGKPEVFSRSSRRTNSSKFVSI
;
A
#
# COMPACT_ATOMS: atom_id res chain seq x y z
N MET A 1 11.65 -34.05 -54.96
CA MET A 1 12.39 -33.61 -53.75
C MET A 1 11.98 -32.21 -53.28
N ASN A 2 11.83 -31.21 -54.17
CA ASN A 2 11.57 -29.81 -53.75
C ASN A 2 10.21 -29.53 -53.11
N ARG A 3 9.13 -30.23 -53.47
CA ARG A 3 7.79 -30.02 -52.88
C ARG A 3 7.69 -30.48 -51.41
N ALA A 4 8.37 -31.56 -51.04
CA ALA A 4 8.34 -32.07 -49.66
C ALA A 4 9.08 -31.14 -48.68
N ILE A 5 10.18 -30.53 -49.13
CA ILE A 5 10.96 -29.58 -48.33
C ILE A 5 10.17 -28.29 -48.07
N GLN A 6 9.44 -27.76 -49.06
CA GLN A 6 8.60 -26.57 -48.86
C GLN A 6 7.44 -26.82 -47.89
N VAL A 7 6.82 -28.00 -47.93
CA VAL A 7 5.75 -28.37 -46.98
C VAL A 7 6.29 -28.49 -45.55
N ILE A 8 7.49 -29.04 -45.37
CA ILE A 8 8.15 -29.17 -44.05
C ILE A 8 8.61 -27.80 -43.51
N GLN A 9 9.05 -26.89 -44.39
CA GLN A 9 9.41 -25.52 -44.00
C GLN A 9 8.17 -24.72 -43.56
N GLY A 10 7.07 -24.80 -44.31
CA GLY A 10 5.83 -24.12 -43.95
C GLY A 10 5.20 -24.63 -42.64
N THR A 11 5.28 -25.95 -42.36
CA THR A 11 4.76 -26.49 -41.09
C THR A 11 5.60 -26.11 -39.88
N ARG A 12 6.92 -25.92 -40.03
CA ARG A 12 7.78 -25.38 -38.97
C ARG A 12 7.49 -23.91 -38.66
N GLU A 13 7.28 -23.10 -39.68
CA GLU A 13 6.99 -21.67 -39.52
C GLU A 13 5.64 -21.44 -38.81
N ILE A 14 4.61 -22.24 -39.16
CA ILE A 14 3.31 -22.21 -38.49
C ILE A 14 3.41 -22.65 -37.02
N ALA A 15 4.24 -23.66 -36.72
CA ALA A 15 4.46 -24.11 -35.35
C ALA A 15 5.16 -23.04 -34.49
N GLU A 16 6.18 -22.35 -35.01
CA GLU A 16 6.85 -21.27 -34.29
C GLU A 16 5.92 -20.08 -34.01
N VAL A 17 5.10 -19.68 -34.98
CA VAL A 17 4.11 -18.60 -34.80
C VAL A 17 3.04 -18.99 -33.76
N SER A 18 2.58 -20.25 -33.76
CA SER A 18 1.62 -20.75 -32.77
C SER A 18 2.21 -20.79 -31.35
N TRP A 19 3.47 -21.19 -31.21
CA TRP A 19 4.18 -21.16 -29.92
C TRP A 19 4.38 -19.73 -29.42
N PHE A 20 4.73 -18.80 -30.32
CA PHE A 20 4.93 -17.40 -29.97
C PHE A 20 3.62 -16.72 -29.57
N LEU A 21 2.53 -16.93 -30.32
CA LEU A 21 1.19 -16.44 -29.97
C LEU A 21 0.69 -17.06 -28.65
N GLY A 22 0.93 -18.36 -28.43
CA GLY A 22 0.61 -19.04 -27.18
C GLY A 22 1.38 -18.46 -25.99
N ALA A 23 2.68 -18.20 -26.15
CA ALA A 23 3.51 -17.59 -25.12
C ALA A 23 3.12 -16.14 -24.84
N VAL A 24 2.84 -15.34 -25.87
CA VAL A 24 2.37 -13.95 -25.72
C VAL A 24 0.99 -13.91 -25.08
N LEU A 25 0.05 -14.78 -25.51
CA LEU A 25 -1.28 -14.85 -24.90
C LEU A 25 -1.19 -15.35 -23.46
N PHE A 26 -0.31 -16.31 -23.14
CA PHE A 26 -0.06 -16.76 -21.78
C PHE A 26 0.57 -15.66 -20.93
N ILE A 27 1.54 -14.90 -21.46
CA ILE A 27 2.15 -13.75 -20.76
C ILE A 27 1.10 -12.67 -20.53
N VAL A 28 0.30 -12.31 -21.54
CA VAL A 28 -0.78 -11.32 -21.42
C VAL A 28 -1.86 -11.80 -20.45
N LEU A 29 -2.22 -13.08 -20.48
CA LEU A 29 -3.19 -13.68 -19.56
C LEU A 29 -2.64 -13.75 -18.13
N VAL A 30 -1.37 -14.09 -17.94
CA VAL A 30 -0.69 -14.04 -16.63
C VAL A 30 -0.64 -12.60 -16.13
N PHE A 31 -0.24 -11.63 -16.95
CA PHE A 31 -0.27 -10.21 -16.60
C PHE A 31 -1.68 -9.73 -16.27
N HIS A 32 -2.70 -10.20 -16.99
CA HIS A 32 -4.10 -9.83 -16.78
C HIS A 32 -4.70 -10.50 -15.52
N ILE A 33 -4.31 -11.73 -15.21
CA ILE A 33 -4.69 -12.44 -13.98
C ILE A 33 -4.02 -11.78 -12.76
N MET A 34 -2.76 -11.34 -12.88
CA MET A 34 -2.08 -10.56 -11.84
C MET A 34 -2.68 -9.16 -11.63
N ALA A 35 -3.43 -8.62 -12.59
CA ALA A 35 -4.01 -7.28 -12.52
C ALA A 35 -5.33 -7.17 -11.72
N SER A 36 -5.74 -8.22 -11.01
CA SER A 36 -7.00 -8.23 -10.25
C SER A 36 -6.86 -7.87 -8.76
N GLY A 37 -5.63 -7.63 -8.27
CA GLY A 37 -5.33 -7.09 -6.93
C GLY A 37 -4.59 -5.76 -7.03
N GLY A 38 -4.66 -4.92 -5.99
CA GLY A 38 -3.88 -3.67 -5.97
C GLY A 38 -2.38 -3.95 -5.97
N ASN A 39 -1.62 -3.28 -6.83
CA ASN A 39 -0.20 -3.58 -7.01
C ASN A 39 0.72 -2.76 -6.10
N LEU A 40 0.17 -1.84 -5.32
CA LEU A 40 0.95 -0.89 -4.54
C LEU A 40 0.93 -1.22 -3.04
N ALA A 41 2.10 -1.09 -2.41
CA ALA A 41 2.26 -0.98 -0.98
C ALA A 41 2.71 0.45 -0.62
N LEU A 42 1.89 1.17 0.13
CA LEU A 42 2.18 2.53 0.59
C LEU A 42 2.79 2.49 1.99
N LEU A 43 4.01 3.01 2.15
CA LEU A 43 4.75 3.03 3.41
C LEU A 43 5.00 4.48 3.86
N SER A 44 4.51 4.81 5.06
CA SER A 44 4.71 6.12 5.70
C SER A 44 4.88 5.94 7.20
N VAL A 45 6.10 5.68 7.64
CA VAL A 45 6.40 5.33 9.04
C VAL A 45 7.38 6.29 9.70
N SER A 46 7.06 6.68 10.92
CA SER A 46 7.96 7.41 11.81
C SER A 46 8.96 6.45 12.46
N ASN A 47 8.46 5.40 13.11
CA ASN A 47 9.23 4.29 13.65
C ASN A 47 9.58 3.29 12.53
N LYS A 48 10.89 3.11 12.28
CA LYS A 48 11.43 2.30 11.18
C LYS A 48 11.85 0.88 11.61
N THR A 49 11.59 0.49 12.86
CA THR A 49 11.80 -0.88 13.32
C THR A 49 11.12 -1.87 12.38
N GLY A 50 11.86 -2.87 11.91
CA GLY A 50 11.35 -3.91 11.01
C GLY A 50 10.97 -3.44 9.58
N LEU A 51 11.15 -2.16 9.23
CA LEU A 51 10.73 -1.62 7.94
C LEU A 51 11.42 -2.29 6.75
N LEU A 52 12.74 -2.46 6.81
CA LEU A 52 13.51 -2.97 5.66
C LEU A 52 13.17 -4.43 5.33
N PRO A 53 13.15 -5.38 6.30
CA PRO A 53 12.70 -6.75 6.03
C PRO A 53 11.26 -6.80 5.49
N LEU A 54 10.34 -6.03 6.08
CA LEU A 54 8.97 -5.93 5.61
C LEU A 54 8.91 -5.49 4.15
N ALA A 55 9.52 -4.34 3.83
CA ALA A 55 9.50 -3.76 2.48
C ALA A 55 10.16 -4.68 1.45
N GLN A 56 11.25 -5.34 1.82
CA GLN A 56 11.91 -6.33 0.98
C GLN A 56 10.97 -7.50 0.65
N ASN A 57 10.22 -8.01 1.64
CA ASN A 57 9.30 -9.12 1.42
C ASN A 57 8.08 -8.70 0.60
N LEU A 58 7.49 -7.53 0.89
CA LEU A 58 6.41 -6.94 0.08
C LEU A 58 6.82 -6.82 -1.39
N HIS A 59 8.04 -6.37 -1.66
CA HIS A 59 8.53 -6.22 -3.01
C HIS A 59 8.91 -7.56 -3.66
N LYS A 60 9.85 -8.32 -3.07
CA LYS A 60 10.46 -9.49 -3.73
C LYS A 60 9.57 -10.72 -3.72
N ILE A 61 8.79 -10.92 -2.66
CA ILE A 61 7.99 -12.14 -2.48
C ILE A 61 6.58 -11.92 -2.99
N LEU A 62 5.96 -10.80 -2.61
CA LEU A 62 4.59 -10.49 -3.00
C LEU A 62 4.51 -9.81 -4.37
N GLY A 63 5.60 -9.19 -4.86
CA GLY A 63 5.63 -8.51 -6.15
C GLY A 63 5.04 -7.10 -6.13
N LEU A 64 4.84 -6.53 -4.94
CA LEU A 64 4.24 -5.20 -4.81
C LEU A 64 5.25 -4.11 -5.18
N THR A 65 4.73 -3.06 -5.80
CA THR A 65 5.48 -1.81 -6.02
C THR A 65 5.45 -0.99 -4.74
N LEU A 66 6.63 -0.68 -4.22
CA LEU A 66 6.76 0.14 -3.02
C LEU A 66 6.55 1.62 -3.38
N VAL A 67 5.72 2.29 -2.59
CA VAL A 67 5.52 3.73 -2.65
C VAL A 67 5.74 4.30 -1.26
N ALA A 68 6.57 5.34 -1.14
CA ALA A 68 6.84 5.98 0.14
C ALA A 68 7.07 7.49 -0.04
N SER A 69 7.20 8.22 1.07
CA SER A 69 7.59 9.63 1.03
C SER A 69 8.62 9.98 2.10
N GLY A 70 9.36 11.07 1.86
CA GLY A 70 10.29 11.66 2.82
C GLY A 70 11.28 10.64 3.42
N GLY A 71 11.41 10.66 4.74
CA GLY A 71 12.35 9.80 5.46
C GLY A 71 12.15 8.30 5.23
N THR A 72 10.92 7.83 5.00
CA THR A 72 10.65 6.42 4.69
C THR A 72 11.23 6.04 3.33
N ALA A 73 10.96 6.85 2.29
CA ALA A 73 11.50 6.60 0.95
C ALA A 73 13.03 6.63 0.94
N ASN A 74 13.65 7.59 1.64
CA ASN A 74 15.09 7.69 1.75
C ASN A 74 15.71 6.45 2.41
N SER A 75 15.13 5.95 3.50
CA SER A 75 15.61 4.72 4.16
C SER A 75 15.54 3.49 3.25
N LEU A 76 14.46 3.36 2.46
CA LEU A 76 14.30 2.26 1.51
C LEU A 76 15.32 2.35 0.36
N ARG A 77 15.52 3.54 -0.22
CA ARG A 77 16.53 3.77 -1.27
C ARG A 77 17.95 3.51 -0.79
N ALA A 78 18.29 3.97 0.42
CA ALA A 78 19.60 3.73 1.01
C ALA A 78 19.90 2.23 1.21
N ALA A 79 18.85 1.42 1.39
CA ALA A 79 18.95 -0.04 1.45
C ALA A 79 18.91 -0.72 0.06
N GLY A 80 18.91 0.05 -1.04
CA GLY A 80 18.89 -0.47 -2.40
C GLY A 80 17.53 -1.03 -2.85
N LEU A 81 16.44 -0.72 -2.15
CA LEU A 81 15.09 -1.14 -2.55
C LEU A 81 14.50 -0.17 -3.59
N PRO A 82 13.86 -0.68 -4.67
CA PRO A 82 13.13 0.16 -5.60
C PRO A 82 11.89 0.73 -4.90
N VAL A 83 11.75 2.04 -4.91
CA VAL A 83 10.64 2.74 -4.28
C VAL A 83 10.28 3.99 -5.06
N LYS A 84 9.01 4.13 -5.40
CA LYS A 84 8.45 5.34 -5.99
C LYS A 84 8.15 6.35 -4.91
N ASP A 85 8.39 7.63 -5.17
CA ASP A 85 7.87 8.70 -4.32
C ASP A 85 6.35 8.80 -4.47
N VAL A 86 5.66 9.20 -3.40
CA VAL A 86 4.21 9.51 -3.47
C VAL A 86 3.92 10.56 -4.54
N SER A 87 4.82 11.52 -4.77
CA SER A 87 4.68 12.53 -5.84
C SER A 87 4.62 11.91 -7.24
N GLU A 88 5.22 10.74 -7.47
CA GLU A 88 5.10 10.02 -8.74
C GLU A 88 3.69 9.46 -8.96
N LEU A 89 2.95 9.17 -7.89
CA LEU A 89 1.53 8.80 -7.99
C LEU A 89 0.62 10.01 -8.16
N THR A 90 0.91 11.11 -7.47
CA THR A 90 0.01 12.26 -7.43
C THR A 90 0.24 13.22 -8.60
N GLY A 91 1.45 13.26 -9.15
CA GLY A 91 1.90 14.30 -10.08
C GLY A 91 2.02 15.69 -9.41
N ALA A 92 1.77 15.79 -8.11
CA ALA A 92 1.79 17.04 -7.37
C ALA A 92 3.18 17.31 -6.79
N PRO A 93 3.69 18.55 -6.88
CA PRO A 93 4.96 18.91 -6.25
C PRO A 93 4.83 18.86 -4.72
N GLU A 94 5.96 18.70 -4.04
CA GLU A 94 5.99 18.89 -2.60
C GLU A 94 5.73 20.36 -2.25
N MET A 95 4.83 20.60 -1.29
CA MET A 95 4.47 21.94 -0.83
C MET A 95 4.22 21.97 0.67
N LEU A 96 4.29 23.16 1.27
CA LEU A 96 4.04 23.39 2.70
C LEU A 96 4.91 22.51 3.61
N GLY A 97 6.19 22.31 3.26
CA GLY A 97 7.10 21.45 4.02
C GLY A 97 6.67 19.98 4.09
N GLY A 98 5.94 19.50 3.08
CA GLY A 98 5.49 18.10 3.00
C GLY A 98 4.21 17.80 3.76
N ARG A 99 3.54 18.80 4.35
CA ARG A 99 2.30 18.62 5.15
C ARG A 99 1.13 17.98 4.40
N VAL A 100 1.05 18.18 3.09
CA VAL A 100 -0.07 17.75 2.26
C VAL A 100 0.32 16.68 1.23
N LYS A 101 1.51 16.08 1.37
CA LYS A 101 2.09 15.17 0.36
C LYS A 101 1.23 13.95 0.04
N THR A 102 0.49 13.40 1.01
CA THR A 102 -0.36 12.23 0.83
C THR A 102 -1.85 12.57 0.70
N LEU A 103 -2.23 13.83 0.93
CA LEU A 103 -3.63 14.31 0.92
C LEU A 103 -4.10 14.57 -0.51
N HIS A 104 -4.08 13.53 -1.35
CA HIS A 104 -4.38 13.63 -2.77
C HIS A 104 -5.36 12.52 -3.22
N PRO A 105 -6.26 12.80 -4.18
CA PRO A 105 -7.18 11.79 -4.71
C PRO A 105 -6.48 10.53 -5.24
N ALA A 106 -5.34 10.63 -5.91
CA ALA A 106 -4.59 9.46 -6.39
C ALA A 106 -4.28 8.45 -5.27
N VAL A 107 -3.88 8.94 -4.09
CA VAL A 107 -3.58 8.11 -2.93
C VAL A 107 -4.86 7.55 -2.32
N HIS A 108 -5.82 8.44 -2.01
CA HIS A 108 -7.02 8.02 -1.28
C HIS A 108 -8.01 7.23 -2.13
N ALA A 109 -8.09 7.46 -3.44
CA ALA A 109 -8.85 6.63 -4.36
C ALA A 109 -8.23 5.24 -4.48
N GLY A 110 -6.89 5.13 -4.53
CA GLY A 110 -6.21 3.83 -4.48
C GLY A 110 -6.51 3.04 -3.22
N ILE A 111 -6.67 3.72 -2.07
CA ILE A 111 -7.02 3.09 -0.79
C ILE A 111 -8.52 2.79 -0.68
N LEU A 112 -9.41 3.70 -1.10
CA LEU A 112 -10.85 3.64 -0.80
C LEU A 112 -11.71 3.03 -1.91
N SER A 113 -11.16 2.82 -3.10
CA SER A 113 -11.89 2.16 -4.19
C SER A 113 -12.32 0.75 -3.80
N ARG A 114 -13.48 0.35 -4.27
CA ARG A 114 -14.02 -1.01 -4.11
C ARG A 114 -13.77 -1.83 -5.36
N ASN A 115 -13.95 -3.14 -5.24
CA ASN A 115 -13.93 -4.06 -6.38
C ASN A 115 -15.27 -4.03 -7.16
N THR A 116 -15.73 -2.83 -7.55
CA THR A 116 -16.96 -2.62 -8.33
C THR A 116 -16.62 -2.07 -9.71
N ALA A 117 -17.41 -2.41 -10.73
CA ALA A 117 -17.17 -1.93 -12.09
C ALA A 117 -17.14 -0.38 -12.19
N SER A 118 -17.95 0.31 -11.37
CA SER A 118 -17.97 1.78 -11.31
C SER A 118 -16.64 2.35 -10.79
N ASP A 119 -16.17 1.88 -9.63
CA ASP A 119 -14.94 2.39 -9.02
C ASP A 119 -13.72 2.08 -9.91
N GLN A 120 -13.68 0.90 -10.54
CA GLN A 120 -12.61 0.54 -11.48
C GLN A 120 -12.61 1.42 -12.74
N ALA A 121 -13.78 1.82 -13.24
CA ALA A 121 -13.89 2.76 -14.36
C ALA A 121 -13.37 4.16 -13.98
N ASP A 122 -13.68 4.64 -12.77
CA ASP A 122 -13.18 5.91 -12.26
C ASP A 122 -11.65 5.91 -12.10
N LEU A 123 -11.09 4.85 -11.49
CA LEU A 123 -9.64 4.69 -11.37
C LEU A 123 -8.95 4.69 -12.73
N LYS A 124 -9.48 3.92 -13.69
CA LYS A 124 -8.93 3.84 -15.05
C LYS A 124 -8.98 5.19 -15.76
N LYS A 125 -10.09 5.91 -15.64
CA LYS A 125 -10.26 7.25 -16.23
C LYS A 125 -9.24 8.25 -15.70
N MET A 126 -8.93 8.17 -14.40
CA MET A 126 -7.98 9.04 -13.74
C MET A 126 -6.52 8.54 -13.79
N ASN A 127 -6.31 7.34 -14.37
CA ASN A 127 -5.03 6.64 -14.34
C ASN A 127 -4.47 6.45 -12.91
N TYR A 128 -5.35 6.06 -11.99
CA TYR A 128 -4.98 5.75 -10.61
C TYR A 128 -4.90 4.24 -10.40
N GLU A 129 -3.96 3.84 -9.54
CA GLU A 129 -3.71 2.44 -9.19
C GLU A 129 -4.28 2.12 -7.80
N MET A 130 -4.71 0.86 -7.61
CA MET A 130 -5.17 0.39 -6.31
C MET A 130 -3.99 0.14 -5.36
N ILE A 131 -4.18 0.50 -4.09
CA ILE A 131 -3.25 0.23 -2.99
C ILE A 131 -3.79 -0.96 -2.20
N GLN A 132 -2.99 -2.04 -2.09
CA GLN A 132 -3.36 -3.25 -1.35
C GLN A 132 -2.90 -3.18 0.10
N VAL A 133 -1.72 -2.60 0.34
CA VAL A 133 -1.11 -2.55 1.68
C VAL A 133 -0.80 -1.11 2.06
N VAL A 134 -1.19 -0.71 3.28
CA VAL A 134 -0.82 0.57 3.89
C VAL A 134 -0.07 0.30 5.19
N VAL A 135 1.22 0.64 5.21
CA VAL A 135 2.07 0.55 6.41
C VAL A 135 2.28 1.96 6.93
N CYS A 136 1.69 2.30 8.07
CA CYS A 136 1.76 3.65 8.61
C CYS A 136 1.79 3.65 10.12
N ASN A 137 2.75 4.35 10.72
CA ASN A 137 2.76 4.61 12.16
C ASN A 137 3.04 6.08 12.41
N LEU A 138 2.31 6.62 13.39
CA LEU A 138 2.34 8.04 13.70
C LEU A 138 3.55 8.36 14.56
N TYR A 139 4.01 9.60 14.47
CA TYR A 139 4.98 10.13 15.42
C TYR A 139 4.37 10.10 16.83
N PRO A 140 5.10 9.71 17.89
CA PRO A 140 4.55 9.66 19.23
C PRO A 140 4.32 11.08 19.77
N PHE A 141 3.15 11.62 19.44
CA PHE A 141 2.75 12.96 19.83
C PHE A 141 2.74 13.13 21.35
N VAL A 142 2.23 12.13 22.07
CA VAL A 142 2.22 12.08 23.54
C VAL A 142 3.63 12.25 24.12
N ASP A 143 4.61 11.52 23.58
CA ASP A 143 6.01 11.61 24.02
C ASP A 143 6.58 13.01 23.74
N THR A 144 6.14 13.64 22.66
CA THR A 144 6.61 14.97 22.25
C THR A 144 6.10 16.06 23.17
N VAL A 145 4.81 16.05 23.48
CA VAL A 145 4.20 17.03 24.39
C VAL A 145 4.56 16.78 25.86
N SER A 146 5.08 15.60 26.18
CA SER A 146 5.56 15.25 27.52
C SER A 146 7.00 15.71 27.78
N LYS A 147 7.74 16.17 26.76
CA LYS A 147 9.11 16.68 26.93
C LYS A 147 9.10 18.01 27.69
N PRO A 148 9.99 18.20 28.68
CA PRO A 148 10.14 19.49 29.35
C PRO A 148 10.44 20.61 28.35
N GLY A 149 9.72 21.72 28.44
CA GLY A 149 9.98 22.93 27.65
C GLY A 149 9.40 22.95 26.24
N VAL A 150 8.61 21.94 25.83
CA VAL A 150 7.91 21.96 24.54
C VAL A 150 6.90 23.11 24.48
N THR A 151 6.96 23.88 23.41
CA THR A 151 6.05 25.02 23.18
C THR A 151 4.79 24.57 22.44
N ILE A 152 3.71 25.38 22.52
CA ILE A 152 2.48 25.11 21.76
C ILE A 152 2.76 25.05 20.24
N PRO A 153 3.52 25.99 19.63
CA PRO A 153 3.86 25.89 18.21
C PRO A 153 4.58 24.59 17.85
N GLU A 154 5.58 24.18 18.64
CA GLU A 154 6.30 22.92 18.41
C GLU A 154 5.37 21.71 18.53
N ALA A 155 4.44 21.71 19.49
CA ALA A 155 3.43 20.67 19.58
C ALA A 155 2.56 20.65 18.32
N VAL A 156 2.01 21.80 17.89
CA VAL A 156 1.14 21.89 16.71
C VAL A 156 1.83 21.40 15.44
N GLU A 157 3.13 21.66 15.26
CA GLU A 157 3.91 21.15 14.12
C GLU A 157 4.00 19.62 14.06
N ASN A 158 3.89 18.95 15.20
CA ASN A 158 3.97 17.48 15.31
C ASN A 158 2.60 16.78 15.19
N ILE A 159 1.53 17.52 14.92
CA ILE A 159 0.21 16.93 14.65
C ILE A 159 0.20 16.33 13.24
N ASP A 160 0.13 15.00 13.17
CA ASP A 160 0.12 14.28 11.88
C ASP A 160 -1.29 14.23 11.29
N ILE A 161 -1.51 14.93 10.17
CA ILE A 161 -2.79 14.89 9.43
C ILE A 161 -2.78 13.77 8.39
N GLY A 162 -1.65 13.61 7.70
CA GLY A 162 -1.51 12.69 6.57
C GLY A 162 -1.59 11.23 7.02
N GLY A 163 -0.77 10.85 8.00
CA GLY A 163 -0.71 9.50 8.55
C GLY A 163 -2.05 9.05 9.13
N VAL A 164 -2.72 9.93 9.87
CA VAL A 164 -4.06 9.66 10.42
C VAL A 164 -5.08 9.41 9.31
N THR A 165 -5.06 10.23 8.26
CA THR A 165 -5.98 10.06 7.13
C THR A 165 -5.72 8.75 6.38
N LEU A 166 -4.45 8.37 6.19
CA LEU A 166 -4.08 7.09 5.58
C LEU A 166 -4.60 5.89 6.39
N LEU A 167 -4.33 5.88 7.70
CA LEU A 167 -4.77 4.82 8.61
C LEU A 167 -6.28 4.66 8.60
N ARG A 168 -7.02 5.77 8.74
CA ARG A 168 -8.49 5.74 8.75
C ARG A 168 -9.08 5.31 7.41
N ALA A 169 -8.51 5.76 6.29
CA ALA A 169 -8.97 5.36 4.97
C ALA A 169 -8.75 3.86 4.73
N ALA A 170 -7.57 3.35 5.08
CA ALA A 170 -7.23 1.94 4.92
C ALA A 170 -8.08 1.06 5.83
N ALA A 171 -8.25 1.44 7.10
CA ALA A 171 -9.10 0.73 8.04
C ALA A 171 -10.58 0.75 7.62
N LYS A 172 -11.09 1.85 7.04
CA LYS A 172 -12.45 1.90 6.49
C LYS A 172 -12.64 0.87 5.37
N ASN A 173 -11.61 0.62 4.55
CA ASN A 173 -11.68 -0.29 3.41
C ASN A 173 -11.01 -1.64 3.69
N TYR A 174 -11.09 -2.13 4.94
CA TYR A 174 -10.50 -3.40 5.38
C TYR A 174 -11.01 -4.63 4.61
N ASP A 175 -12.13 -4.52 3.90
CA ASP A 175 -12.59 -5.58 3.01
C ASP A 175 -11.53 -5.93 1.96
N ARG A 176 -10.77 -4.93 1.51
CA ARG A 176 -9.72 -5.06 0.48
C ARG A 176 -8.32 -4.69 0.96
N VAL A 177 -8.17 -3.69 1.82
CA VAL A 177 -6.87 -3.10 2.17
C VAL A 177 -6.34 -3.67 3.47
N THR A 178 -5.09 -4.15 3.44
CA THR A 178 -4.35 -4.49 4.66
C THR A 178 -3.71 -3.24 5.21
N VAL A 179 -4.10 -2.82 6.42
CA VAL A 179 -3.46 -1.73 7.16
C VAL A 179 -2.57 -2.31 8.25
N ILE A 180 -1.34 -1.80 8.42
CA ILE A 180 -0.42 -2.23 9.46
C ILE A 180 0.18 -0.99 10.14
N CYS A 181 -0.07 -0.82 11.43
CA CYS A 181 0.41 0.32 12.19
C CYS A 181 1.38 0.00 13.33
N ASP A 182 1.47 -1.26 13.73
CA ASP A 182 2.39 -1.71 14.76
C ASP A 182 3.48 -2.59 14.12
N PRO A 183 4.78 -2.27 14.28
CA PRO A 183 5.86 -3.11 13.79
C PRO A 183 5.83 -4.55 14.28
N THR A 184 5.19 -4.81 15.43
CA THR A 184 5.07 -6.17 15.97
C THR A 184 4.15 -7.08 15.14
N ASP A 185 3.29 -6.51 14.30
CA ASP A 185 2.40 -7.27 13.41
C ASP A 185 3.04 -7.64 12.07
N TYR A 186 4.21 -7.09 11.72
CA TYR A 186 4.83 -7.26 10.40
C TYR A 186 5.06 -8.73 10.04
N ASP A 187 5.66 -9.51 10.94
CA ASP A 187 6.00 -10.90 10.67
C ASP A 187 4.75 -11.79 10.54
N LYS A 188 3.74 -11.54 11.38
CA LYS A 188 2.46 -12.26 11.34
C LYS A 188 1.75 -12.03 10.00
N VAL A 189 1.59 -10.76 9.61
CA VAL A 189 0.93 -10.41 8.35
C VAL A 189 1.72 -10.95 7.15
N MET A 190 3.04 -10.84 7.17
CA MET A 190 3.87 -11.35 6.09
C MET A 190 3.79 -12.88 5.96
N THR A 191 3.79 -13.60 7.07
CA THR A 191 3.67 -15.07 7.07
C THR A 191 2.35 -15.51 6.43
N GLU A 192 1.25 -14.84 6.77
CA GLU A 192 -0.06 -15.10 6.17
C GLU A 192 -0.07 -14.80 4.67
N MET A 193 0.36 -13.60 4.26
CA MET A 193 0.39 -13.24 2.84
C MET A 193 1.27 -14.19 2.02
N GLN A 194 2.38 -14.69 2.57
CA GLN A 194 3.26 -15.64 1.86
C GLN A 194 2.66 -17.05 1.71
N SER A 195 1.88 -17.49 2.69
CA SER A 195 1.21 -18.79 2.67
C SER A 195 -0.12 -18.78 1.90
N SER A 196 -0.69 -17.60 1.68
CA SER A 196 -1.90 -17.39 0.90
C SER A 196 -1.67 -17.62 -0.60
N PRO A 197 -2.49 -18.46 -1.27
CA PRO A 197 -2.41 -18.64 -2.73
C PRO A 197 -2.56 -17.33 -3.51
N ASN A 198 -3.31 -16.38 -2.95
CA ASN A 198 -3.59 -15.09 -3.57
C ASN A 198 -2.57 -14.01 -3.17
N LYS A 199 -1.55 -14.37 -2.39
CA LYS A 199 -0.56 -13.43 -1.84
C LYS A 199 -1.20 -12.27 -1.07
N ASP A 200 -2.29 -12.55 -0.36
CA ASP A 200 -3.11 -11.56 0.34
C ASP A 200 -3.54 -12.07 1.72
N THR A 201 -3.96 -11.17 2.60
CA THR A 201 -4.48 -11.48 3.93
C THR A 201 -5.92 -12.00 3.89
N SER A 202 -6.34 -12.64 4.97
CA SER A 202 -7.76 -12.94 5.25
C SER A 202 -8.51 -11.69 5.73
N ILE A 203 -9.84 -11.75 5.62
CA ILE A 203 -10.71 -10.70 6.16
C ILE A 203 -10.55 -10.54 7.68
N ASP A 204 -10.32 -11.64 8.40
CA ASP A 204 -10.14 -11.65 9.85
C ASP A 204 -8.84 -10.93 10.25
N THR A 205 -7.75 -11.16 9.52
CA THR A 205 -6.52 -10.41 9.74
C THR A 205 -6.70 -8.93 9.46
N ARG A 206 -7.35 -8.56 8.34
CA ARG A 206 -7.60 -7.14 8.05
C ARG A 206 -8.46 -6.49 9.13
N PHE A 207 -9.53 -7.15 9.54
CA PHE A 207 -10.38 -6.69 10.62
C PHE A 207 -9.61 -6.57 11.94
N PHE A 208 -8.78 -7.57 12.29
CA PHE A 208 -7.96 -7.52 13.49
C PHE A 208 -6.94 -6.38 13.45
N SER A 209 -6.27 -6.14 12.33
CA SER A 209 -5.34 -5.02 12.19
C SER A 209 -6.03 -3.66 12.28
N THR A 210 -7.33 -3.57 11.95
CA THR A 210 -8.14 -2.37 12.25
C THR A 210 -8.64 -2.31 13.69
N SER A 211 -8.73 -3.45 14.38
CA SER A 211 -9.35 -3.60 15.70
C SER A 211 -8.33 -3.87 16.81
N SER A 212 -7.03 -3.81 16.50
CA SER A 212 -5.92 -4.40 17.24
C SER A 212 -5.84 -3.90 18.68
N GLY A 213 -6.65 -4.48 19.57
CA GLY A 213 -6.60 -4.40 21.04
C GLY A 213 -6.61 -3.02 21.69
N LYS A 214 -6.58 -1.94 20.91
CA LYS A 214 -6.44 -0.54 21.31
C LYS A 214 -7.68 0.18 20.80
N PRO A 215 -8.84 0.08 21.50
CA PRO A 215 -10.11 0.66 21.09
C PRO A 215 -10.04 2.16 20.81
N GLU A 216 -8.98 2.80 21.28
CA GLU A 216 -8.61 4.20 21.09
C GLU A 216 -8.21 4.58 19.65
N VAL A 217 -7.60 3.70 18.86
CA VAL A 217 -7.11 4.10 17.52
C VAL A 217 -8.24 4.17 16.48
N PHE A 218 -9.31 3.40 16.64
CA PHE A 218 -10.33 3.25 15.59
C PHE A 218 -11.79 3.25 16.07
N SER A 219 -12.09 3.31 17.37
CA SER A 219 -13.48 3.23 17.85
C SER A 219 -13.90 4.38 18.80
N ARG A 220 -15.12 4.86 18.60
CA ARG A 220 -15.92 5.53 19.64
C ARG A 220 -16.97 4.53 20.11
N SER A 221 -16.88 4.10 21.36
CA SER A 221 -17.98 3.48 22.08
C SER A 221 -18.27 4.28 23.35
N SER A 222 -19.55 4.57 23.55
CA SER A 222 -20.10 5.64 24.37
C SER A 222 -19.91 5.47 25.88
N ARG A 223 -19.34 6.49 26.54
CA ARG A 223 -19.85 7.03 27.82
C ARG A 223 -19.41 8.49 28.01
N ARG A 224 -20.40 9.35 28.28
CA ARG A 224 -20.24 10.73 28.72
C ARG A 224 -19.93 10.70 30.22
N THR A 225 -18.75 11.15 30.61
CA THR A 225 -18.48 11.87 31.86
C THR A 225 -17.28 12.80 31.62
N ASN A 226 -17.13 13.79 32.49
CA ASN A 226 -16.60 15.13 32.27
C ASN A 226 -15.13 15.28 31.86
N SER A 227 -14.92 16.42 31.19
CA SER A 227 -13.69 17.22 30.99
C SER A 227 -12.51 16.61 30.26
N SER A 228 -12.09 17.32 29.19
CA SER A 228 -10.90 17.10 28.34
C SER A 228 -10.84 15.78 27.58
N LYS A 229 -11.72 15.63 26.58
CA LYS A 229 -11.60 14.60 25.55
C LYS A 229 -10.77 15.14 24.39
N PHE A 230 -9.47 14.92 24.40
CA PHE A 230 -8.73 14.86 23.15
C PHE A 230 -9.26 13.67 22.35
N VAL A 231 -9.44 13.89 21.05
CA VAL A 231 -9.83 12.87 20.09
C VAL A 231 -8.76 11.79 20.14
N SER A 232 -9.15 10.53 20.35
CA SER A 232 -8.23 9.43 20.08
C SER A 232 -8.34 9.14 18.58
N ILE A 233 -7.71 10.05 17.83
CA ILE A 233 -6.44 9.93 17.10
C ILE A 233 -5.81 11.33 17.16
#